data_AF-A0A1I0S9N8-F1
#
_entry.id   AF-A0A1I0S9N8-F1
#
_cell.length_a   1.000
_cell.length_b   1.000
_cell.length_c   1.000
_cell.angle_alpha   90.00
_cell.angle_beta   90.00
_cell.angle_gamma   90.00
#
_symmetry.space_group_name_H-M   'P 1'
#
loop_
_entity.id
_entity.type
_entity.pdbx_description
1 polymer ?
#
loop_
_entity_poly.entity_id
_entity_poly.type
_entity_poly.pdbx_seq_one_letter_code
_entity_poly.pdbx_strand_id
1 'polypeptide(L)'
;MVADKLKMQLLEYNIPQQDIDALDRFLPRDGFQFLSEEEFDGMMVFISQYEDDFGHIIPLLTDDNSNFICINGGPENHGYICYLSHDEINLNPLFKSARHLIDAVNSHQEAWDITELPPSVFDFTDLPF
;
A
#
# COMPACT_ATOMS: atom_id res chain seq x y z
N MET A 1 -12.32 -0.50 8.58
CA MET A 1 -13.08 -0.79 7.35
C MET A 1 -12.56 0.16 6.29
N VAL A 2 -12.33 -0.35 5.08
CA VAL A 2 -11.81 0.44 3.96
C VAL A 2 -12.85 1.50 3.58
N ALA A 3 -12.43 2.75 3.36
CA ALA A 3 -13.31 3.82 2.91
C ALA A 3 -13.89 3.51 1.51
N ASP A 4 -15.15 3.91 1.27
CA ASP A 4 -15.83 3.64 -0.01
C ASP A 4 -15.08 4.22 -1.20
N LYS A 5 -14.43 5.38 -1.00
CA LYS A 5 -13.62 6.04 -2.03
C LYS A 5 -12.41 5.20 -2.45
N LEU A 6 -11.66 4.66 -1.49
CA LEU A 6 -10.56 3.75 -1.77
C LEU A 6 -11.07 2.50 -2.52
N LYS A 7 -12.20 1.92 -2.09
CA LYS A 7 -12.79 0.78 -2.80
C LYS A 7 -13.13 1.10 -4.26
N MET A 8 -13.75 2.26 -4.52
CA MET A 8 -14.06 2.70 -5.89
C MET A 8 -12.78 2.83 -6.73
N GLN A 9 -11.73 3.44 -6.18
CA GLN A 9 -10.45 3.58 -6.88
C GLN A 9 -9.85 2.21 -7.24
N LEU A 10 -9.85 1.26 -6.30
CA LEU A 10 -9.33 -0.10 -6.55
C LEU A 10 -10.12 -0.82 -7.65
N LEU A 11 -11.45 -0.63 -7.69
CA LEU A 11 -12.30 -1.20 -8.74
C LEU A 11 -12.02 -0.56 -10.11
N GLU A 12 -11.83 0.76 -10.17
CA GLU A 12 -11.49 1.47 -11.42
C GLU A 12 -10.19 0.97 -12.03
N TYR A 13 -9.22 0.64 -11.18
CA TYR A 13 -7.94 0.05 -11.57
C TYR A 13 -8.00 -1.47 -11.77
N ASN A 14 -9.19 -2.10 -11.76
CA ASN A 14 -9.33 -3.55 -11.92
C ASN A 14 -8.47 -4.36 -10.94
N ILE A 15 -8.31 -3.88 -9.70
CA ILE A 15 -7.66 -4.65 -8.64
C ILE A 15 -8.54 -5.87 -8.32
N PRO A 16 -7.96 -7.08 -8.16
CA PRO A 16 -8.73 -8.29 -7.92
C PRO A 16 -9.64 -8.19 -6.69
N GLN A 17 -10.87 -8.68 -6.80
CA GLN A 17 -11.84 -8.65 -5.70
C GLN A 17 -11.31 -9.32 -4.43
N GLN A 18 -10.52 -10.40 -4.54
CA GLN A 18 -9.90 -11.07 -3.39
C GLN A 18 -8.98 -10.16 -2.57
N ASP A 19 -8.36 -9.17 -3.21
CA ASP A 19 -7.44 -8.21 -2.57
C ASP A 19 -8.24 -7.11 -1.88
N ILE A 20 -9.32 -6.63 -2.52
CA ILE A 20 -10.29 -5.71 -1.92
C ILE A 20 -10.94 -6.36 -0.69
N ASP A 21 -11.34 -7.63 -0.77
CA ASP A 21 -11.93 -8.37 0.34
C ASP A 21 -10.94 -8.62 1.48
N ALA A 22 -9.64 -8.74 1.18
CA ALA A 22 -8.60 -8.87 2.20
C ALA A 22 -8.42 -7.55 2.95
N LEU A 23 -8.37 -6.43 2.23
CA LEU A 23 -8.34 -5.09 2.82
C LEU A 23 -9.60 -4.81 3.66
N ASP A 24 -10.79 -5.19 3.18
CA ASP A 24 -12.03 -4.89 3.89
C ASP A 24 -12.15 -5.63 5.24
N ARG A 25 -11.55 -6.82 5.31
CA ARG A 25 -11.47 -7.64 6.54
C ARG A 25 -10.28 -7.28 7.44
N PHE A 26 -9.35 -6.48 6.96
CA PHE A 26 -8.18 -6.08 7.72
C PHE A 26 -8.59 -5.21 8.92
N LEU A 27 -8.00 -5.52 10.09
CA LEU A 27 -8.15 -4.73 11.31
C LEU A 27 -6.94 -3.80 11.41
N PRO A 28 -7.12 -2.48 11.25
CA PRO A 28 -6.03 -1.52 11.33
C PRO A 28 -5.34 -1.53 12.69
N ARG A 29 -4.03 -1.27 12.68
CA ARG A 29 -3.18 -1.21 13.87
C ARG A 29 -2.03 -0.23 13.63
N ASP A 30 -1.34 0.17 14.70
CA ASP A 30 -0.18 1.06 14.60
C ASP A 30 0.81 0.53 13.54
N GLY A 31 1.27 1.44 12.67
CA GLY A 31 2.09 1.14 11.48
C GLY A 31 1.33 0.75 10.22
N PHE A 32 0.06 0.40 10.35
CA PHE A 32 -0.78 -0.15 9.27
C PHE A 32 -2.22 0.36 9.42
N GLN A 33 -2.38 1.67 9.29
CA GLN A 33 -3.66 2.36 9.38
C GLN A 33 -4.22 2.67 7.99
N PHE A 34 -5.54 2.63 7.81
CA PHE A 34 -6.13 3.20 6.59
C PHE A 34 -6.06 4.72 6.65
N LEU A 35 -5.81 5.36 5.50
CA LEU A 35 -5.90 6.80 5.38
C LEU A 35 -7.35 7.26 5.61
N SER A 36 -7.51 8.42 6.24
CA SER A 36 -8.79 9.13 6.20
C SER A 36 -9.12 9.58 4.78
N GLU A 37 -10.38 9.93 4.50
CA GLU A 37 -10.78 10.41 3.17
C GLU A 37 -10.03 11.70 2.77
N GLU A 38 -9.77 12.60 3.72
CA GLU A 38 -9.03 13.84 3.47
C GLU A 38 -7.57 13.55 3.13
N GLU A 39 -6.91 12.66 3.88
CA GLU A 39 -5.52 12.25 3.60
C GLU A 39 -5.41 11.52 2.27
N PHE A 40 -6.35 10.61 1.99
CA PHE A 40 -6.42 9.92 0.70
C PHE A 40 -6.53 10.91 -0.46
N ASP A 41 -7.43 11.90 -0.35
CA ASP A 41 -7.62 12.91 -1.38
C ASP A 41 -6.38 13.80 -1.57
N GLY A 42 -5.79 14.25 -0.47
CA GLY A 42 -4.54 15.01 -0.48
C GLY A 42 -3.42 14.23 -1.16
N MET A 43 -3.27 12.94 -0.82
CA MET A 43 -2.25 12.07 -1.40
C MET A 43 -2.50 11.77 -2.88
N MET A 44 -3.74 11.51 -3.29
CA MET A 44 -4.06 11.32 -4.71
C MET A 44 -3.77 12.58 -5.53
N VAL A 45 -4.06 13.77 -5.00
CA VAL A 45 -3.69 15.04 -5.64
C VAL A 45 -2.18 15.17 -5.74
N PHE A 46 -1.45 14.90 -4.64
CA PHE A 46 0.01 14.97 -4.63
C PHE A 46 0.63 14.00 -5.65
N ILE A 47 0.24 12.73 -5.64
CA ILE A 47 0.72 11.73 -6.60
C ILE A 47 0.48 12.18 -8.04
N SER A 48 -0.69 12.75 -8.34
CA SER A 48 -1.01 13.22 -9.69
C SER A 48 -0.17 14.43 -10.17
N GLN A 49 0.39 15.22 -9.24
CA GLN A 49 1.25 16.35 -9.59
C GLN A 49 2.67 15.92 -9.98
N TYR A 50 3.07 14.72 -9.56
CA TYR A 50 4.41 14.15 -9.74
C TYR A 50 4.31 12.74 -10.35
N GLU A 51 3.44 12.58 -11.35
CA GLU A 51 3.17 11.30 -12.00
C GLU A 51 4.43 10.69 -12.63
N ASP A 52 5.38 11.52 -13.09
CA ASP A 52 6.68 11.07 -13.62
C ASP A 52 7.55 10.39 -12.54
N ASP A 53 7.40 10.78 -11.26
CA ASP A 53 8.17 10.24 -10.14
C ASP A 53 7.46 9.05 -9.48
N PHE A 54 6.13 9.12 -9.34
CA PHE A 54 5.34 8.12 -8.61
C PHE A 54 4.64 7.08 -9.50
N GLY A 55 4.48 7.37 -10.79
CA GLY A 55 3.64 6.60 -11.69
C GLY A 55 2.19 6.55 -11.21
N HIS A 56 1.53 5.43 -11.48
CA HIS A 56 0.15 5.20 -11.06
C HIS A 56 0.13 4.35 -9.79
N ILE A 57 0.14 4.99 -8.62
CA ILE A 57 0.01 4.31 -7.33
C ILE A 57 -1.23 4.82 -6.57
N ILE A 58 -1.81 3.94 -5.76
CA ILE A 58 -2.97 4.25 -4.92
C ILE A 58 -2.56 3.98 -3.47
N PRO A 59 -2.60 4.96 -2.56
CA PRO A 59 -2.25 4.74 -1.16
C PRO A 59 -3.30 3.87 -0.47
N LEU A 60 -2.85 2.83 0.24
CA LEU A 60 -3.69 1.89 0.98
C LEU A 60 -3.61 2.13 2.48
N LEU A 61 -2.39 2.13 3.00
CA LEU A 61 -2.11 2.22 4.44
C LEU A 61 -1.05 3.28 4.72
N THR A 62 -1.03 3.75 5.96
CA THR A 62 -0.06 4.72 6.51
C THR A 62 0.44 4.23 7.87
N ASP A 63 1.66 4.64 8.21
CA ASP A 63 2.24 4.48 9.55
C ASP A 63 2.03 5.72 10.44
N ASP A 64 1.26 6.70 9.97
CA ASP A 64 1.05 8.04 10.55
C ASP A 64 2.32 8.90 10.68
N ASN A 65 3.43 8.49 10.04
CA ASN A 65 4.71 9.21 10.01
C ASN A 65 5.13 9.58 8.58
N SER A 66 4.14 9.92 7.75
CA SER A 66 4.32 10.32 6.34
C SER A 66 4.90 9.23 5.43
N ASN A 67 4.78 7.95 5.83
CA ASN A 67 5.06 6.85 4.93
C ASN A 67 3.79 6.11 4.54
N PHE A 68 3.73 5.64 3.29
CA PHE A 68 2.53 5.03 2.74
C PHE A 68 2.84 3.68 2.11
N ILE A 69 1.96 2.71 2.35
CA ILE A 69 1.94 1.45 1.63
C ILE A 69 0.92 1.60 0.52
N CYS A 70 1.37 1.45 -0.72
CA CYS A 70 0.59 1.75 -1.91
C CYS A 70 0.41 0.48 -2.76
N ILE A 71 -0.61 0.48 -3.61
CA ILE A 71 -0.78 -0.51 -4.68
C ILE A 71 -0.55 0.16 -6.02
N ASN A 72 0.20 -0.51 -6.90
CA ASN A 72 0.53 -0.03 -8.22
C ASN A 72 -0.63 -0.36 -9.19
N GLY A 73 -1.14 0.68 -9.85
CA GLY A 73 -2.18 0.61 -10.87
C GLY A 73 -1.64 0.73 -12.31
N GLY A 74 -0.33 0.81 -12.47
CA GLY A 74 0.36 0.88 -13.76
C GLY A 74 0.58 -0.49 -14.40
N PRO A 75 0.84 -0.56 -15.71
CA PRO A 75 0.85 -1.81 -16.46
C PRO A 75 2.00 -2.78 -16.11
N GLU A 76 3.15 -2.29 -15.65
CA GLU A 76 4.33 -3.13 -15.40
C GLU A 76 4.26 -3.88 -14.07
N ASN A 77 3.70 -3.26 -13.03
CA ASN A 77 3.61 -3.80 -11.67
C ASN A 77 2.17 -3.85 -11.17
N HIS A 78 1.21 -4.00 -12.08
CA HIS A 78 -0.22 -3.92 -11.77
C HIS A 78 -0.63 -4.84 -10.60
N GLY A 79 -1.24 -4.25 -9.57
CA GLY A 79 -1.68 -4.93 -8.35
C GLY A 79 -0.58 -5.21 -7.32
N TYR A 80 0.67 -4.89 -7.61
CA TYR A 80 1.77 -5.08 -6.66
C TYR A 80 1.79 -3.97 -5.62
N ILE A 81 2.27 -4.31 -4.43
CA ILE A 81 2.39 -3.39 -3.31
C ILE A 81 3.78 -2.78 -3.32
N CYS A 82 3.89 -1.47 -3.16
CA CYS A 82 5.14 -0.74 -2.96
C CYS A 82 5.06 0.11 -1.70
N TYR A 83 6.22 0.61 -1.26
CA TYR A 83 6.33 1.51 -0.12
C TYR A 83 6.81 2.87 -0.59
N LEU A 84 6.04 3.90 -0.25
CA LEU A 84 6.37 5.29 -0.48
C LEU A 84 6.87 5.88 0.85
N SER A 85 8.19 5.95 0.98
CA SER A 85 8.85 6.63 2.09
C SER A 85 8.96 8.13 1.81
N HIS A 86 8.90 8.95 2.86
CA HIS A 86 9.17 10.38 2.76
C HIS A 86 10.66 10.71 2.58
N ASP A 87 11.58 9.78 2.89
CA ASP A 87 13.03 9.99 2.81
C ASP A 87 13.57 9.79 1.39
N GLU A 88 13.23 8.67 0.76
CA GLU A 88 13.68 8.32 -0.59
C GLU A 88 12.56 7.64 -1.38
N ILE A 89 12.39 8.05 -2.64
CA ILE A 89 11.42 7.44 -3.55
C ILE A 89 12.05 6.20 -4.18
N ASN A 90 11.72 5.04 -3.62
CA ASN A 90 12.01 3.74 -4.23
C ASN A 90 10.74 2.88 -4.21
N LEU A 91 10.05 2.84 -5.35
CA LEU A 91 8.76 2.16 -5.51
C LEU A 91 8.90 0.70 -5.99
N ASN A 92 10.03 0.06 -5.70
CA ASN A 92 10.20 -1.36 -5.95
C ASN A 92 9.07 -2.18 -5.29
N PRO A 93 8.52 -3.18 -5.98
CA PRO A 93 7.50 -4.06 -5.42
C PRO A 93 7.98 -4.81 -4.17
N LEU A 94 7.09 -4.93 -3.18
CA LEU A 94 7.28 -5.66 -1.93
C LEU A 94 6.42 -6.92 -1.86
N PHE A 95 5.16 -6.81 -2.31
CA PHE A 95 4.21 -7.92 -2.36
C PHE A 95 3.52 -7.95 -3.72
N LYS A 96 3.13 -9.15 -4.16
CA LYS A 96 2.43 -9.37 -5.43
C LYS A 96 0.94 -9.00 -5.37
N SER A 97 0.42 -8.74 -4.18
CA SER A 97 -0.99 -8.42 -3.96
C SER A 97 -1.23 -7.82 -2.58
N ALA A 98 -2.35 -7.11 -2.42
CA ALA A 98 -2.76 -6.63 -1.10
C ALA A 98 -3.05 -7.80 -0.14
N ARG A 99 -3.56 -8.93 -0.64
CA ARG A 99 -3.75 -10.11 0.22
C ARG A 99 -2.44 -10.59 0.85
N HIS A 100 -1.36 -10.68 0.08
CA HIS A 100 -0.06 -11.09 0.61
C HIS A 100 0.47 -10.12 1.67
N LEU A 101 0.33 -8.80 1.44
CA LEU A 101 0.62 -7.78 2.44
C LEU A 101 -0.18 -8.04 3.73
N ILE A 102 -1.51 -8.18 3.62
CA ILE A 102 -2.38 -8.37 4.78
C ILE A 102 -2.04 -9.67 5.54
N ASP A 103 -1.74 -10.75 4.83
CA ASP A 103 -1.31 -12.02 5.44
C ASP A 103 0.02 -11.87 6.21
N ALA A 104 1.00 -11.15 5.63
CA ALA A 104 2.27 -10.86 6.28
C ALA A 104 2.09 -10.03 7.56
N VAL A 105 1.32 -8.94 7.49
CA VAL A 105 1.05 -8.03 8.62
C VAL A 105 0.28 -8.73 9.74
N ASN A 106 -0.67 -9.59 9.40
CA ASN A 106 -1.47 -10.35 10.39
C ASN A 106 -0.66 -11.47 11.08
N SER A 107 0.32 -12.05 10.38
CA SER A 107 1.17 -13.11 10.92
C SER A 107 2.34 -12.59 11.76
N HIS A 108 2.62 -11.28 11.71
CA HIS A 108 3.72 -10.62 12.42
C HIS A 108 3.20 -9.41 13.20
N GLN A 109 2.45 -9.67 14.28
CA GLN A 109 1.86 -8.61 15.11
C GLN A 109 2.89 -7.81 15.91
N GLU A 110 4.11 -8.34 16.03
CA GLU A 110 5.25 -7.70 16.67
C GLU A 110 5.89 -6.57 15.85
N ALA A 111 5.68 -6.57 14.52
CA ALA A 111 6.23 -5.55 13.63
C ALA A 111 5.41 -4.26 13.72
N TRP A 112 6.04 -3.14 14.03
CA TRP A 112 5.41 -1.83 14.21
C TRP A 112 5.26 -1.03 12.91
N ASP A 113 5.95 -1.42 11.84
CA ASP A 113 5.79 -0.87 10.49
C ASP A 113 6.26 -1.89 9.43
N ILE A 114 6.24 -1.51 8.16
CA ILE A 114 6.64 -2.39 7.05
C ILE A 114 8.13 -2.76 7.06
N THR A 115 8.99 -1.90 7.61
CA THR A 115 10.45 -2.09 7.63
C THR A 115 10.89 -3.08 8.71
N GLU A 116 10.05 -3.29 9.73
CA GLU A 116 10.27 -4.30 10.78
C GLU A 116 9.83 -5.71 10.38
N LEU A 117 9.13 -5.88 9.26
CA LEU A 117 8.74 -7.21 8.77
C LEU A 117 9.99 -8.02 8.35
N PRO A 118 10.03 -9.34 8.68
CA PRO A 118 11.21 -10.14 8.35
C PRO A 118 11.34 -10.33 6.83
N PRO A 119 12.57 -10.28 6.25
CA PRO A 119 12.77 -10.31 4.80
C PRO A 119 12.11 -11.50 4.07
N SER A 120 11.87 -12.61 4.77
CA SER A 120 11.25 -13.82 4.21
C SER A 120 9.76 -13.68 3.87
N VAL A 121 9.08 -12.60 4.29
CA VAL A 121 7.65 -12.42 4.03
C VAL A 121 7.38 -11.66 2.73
N PHE A 122 8.36 -10.91 2.24
CA PHE A 122 8.23 -10.16 0.99
C PHE A 122 8.29 -11.09 -0.21
N ASP A 123 7.51 -10.79 -1.25
CA ASP A 123 7.51 -11.55 -2.51
C ASP A 123 8.73 -11.23 -3.39
N PHE A 124 9.46 -10.16 -3.05
CA PHE A 124 10.60 -9.63 -3.79
C PHE A 124 11.78 -9.41 -2.85
N THR A 125 12.99 -9.45 -3.41
CA THR A 125 14.24 -9.40 -2.63
C THR A 125 14.97 -8.05 -2.70
N ASP A 126 14.60 -7.18 -3.64
CA ASP A 126 15.20 -5.86 -3.82
C ASP A 126 14.39 -4.82 -3.04
N LEU A 127 14.52 -4.87 -1.71
CA LEU A 127 13.74 -4.05 -0.78
C LEU A 127 14.23 -2.58 -0.80
N PRO A 128 13.32 -1.60 -0.69
CA PRO A 128 13.62 -0.17 -0.79
C PRO A 128 14.15 0.45 0.50
N PHE A 129 14.46 -0.35 1.53
CA PHE A 129 14.93 0.06 2.86
C PHE A 129 15.96 -0.92 3.43
#